data_AF-A0A1M7REV2-F1
#
_entry.id   AF-A0A1M7REV2-F1
#
_cell.length_a   1.000
_cell.length_b   1.000
_cell.length_c   1.000
_cell.angle_alpha   90.00
_cell.angle_beta   90.00
_cell.angle_gamma   90.00
#
_symmetry.space_group_name_H-M   'P 1'
#
loop_
_entity.id
_entity.type
_entity.pdbx_description
1 polymer ?
#
loop_
_entity_poly.entity_id
_entity_poly.type
_entity_poly.pdbx_seq_one_letter_code
_entity_poly.pdbx_strand_id
1 'polypeptide(L)'
;MHTRRIGAVIALLAAGVLLLAPGPDRAGRIPAQLPRELAGPALTTVSVTTDTTGPAALIAGYPDLPVVGDMSGGQNVVVGADNSYRTVPSDSRLDPRGRYLLLAGEDGALTRLNLADRSTRRYDIGTDGYTVAMAIAPDGNTALVGPTPDRHTAPVQIDALHLLDLRTGESRNLGVRASAAAFSPDGTRIVVTTGDRSDNVVIDPATDTRTPGRPRGLIAGDDAWSPDGRLLAYQTFGEPTVELAPVDGASEPTTLTDVGTFLGWRDATTILVYDYGGRLRTIGTDGTAAQVMRMPERTGITDAAGALIPDLVFDETTDPDRGPWWLRFRWPLLAVTLLTLLMTAPSIVSRRRRTAV
;
A
#
# COMPACT_ATOMS: atom_id res chain seq x y z
N MET A 1 35.01 -28.43 30.28
CA MET A 1 35.07 -28.71 28.83
C MET A 1 33.75 -28.46 28.07
N HIS A 2 32.57 -28.40 28.72
CA HIS A 2 31.29 -28.13 28.03
C HIS A 2 31.06 -26.67 27.62
N THR A 3 31.58 -25.69 28.36
CA THR A 3 31.35 -24.26 28.10
C THR A 3 32.08 -23.71 26.86
N ARG A 4 33.20 -24.34 26.48
CA ARG A 4 33.98 -23.95 25.27
C ARG A 4 33.36 -24.44 23.96
N ARG A 5 32.52 -25.49 23.99
CA ARG A 5 31.83 -26.00 22.78
C ARG A 5 30.59 -25.18 22.42
N ILE A 6 29.91 -24.61 23.42
CA ILE A 6 28.73 -23.75 23.21
C ILE A 6 29.14 -22.40 22.60
N GLY A 7 30.25 -21.82 23.07
CA GLY A 7 30.77 -20.56 22.51
C GLY A 7 31.22 -20.65 21.05
N ALA A 8 31.77 -21.81 20.63
CA ALA A 8 32.20 -22.03 19.25
C ALA A 8 31.02 -22.18 18.27
N VAL A 9 29.91 -22.78 18.71
CA VAL A 9 28.69 -22.93 17.88
C VAL A 9 27.97 -21.59 17.72
N ILE A 10 27.93 -20.76 18.77
CA ILE A 10 27.36 -19.40 18.70
C ILE A 10 28.20 -18.48 17.80
N ALA A 11 29.53 -18.59 17.85
CA ALA A 11 30.43 -17.80 17.00
C ALA A 11 30.32 -18.18 15.51
N LEU A 12 30.13 -19.47 15.18
CA LEU A 12 29.90 -19.92 13.81
C LEU A 12 28.52 -19.50 13.25
N LEU A 13 27.49 -19.44 14.10
CA LEU A 13 26.18 -18.91 13.72
C LEU A 13 26.20 -17.39 13.51
N ALA A 14 26.97 -16.65 14.32
CA ALA A 14 27.15 -15.20 14.12
C ALA A 14 27.98 -14.88 12.87
N ALA A 15 28.99 -15.69 12.54
CA ALA A 15 29.80 -15.52 11.33
C ALA A 15 29.03 -15.87 10.04
N GLY A 16 28.08 -16.81 10.10
CA GLY A 16 27.21 -17.15 8.96
C GLY A 16 26.17 -16.07 8.62
N VAL A 17 25.77 -15.26 9.60
CA VAL A 17 24.82 -14.14 9.43
C VAL A 17 25.50 -12.87 8.90
N LEU A 18 26.82 -12.73 9.08
CA LEU A 18 27.58 -11.54 8.66
C LEU A 18 28.19 -11.60 7.25
N LEU A 19 28.01 -12.69 6.49
CA LEU A 19 28.64 -12.89 5.18
C LEU A 19 27.70 -12.85 3.97
N LEU A 20 26.46 -12.38 4.13
CA LEU A 20 25.53 -12.17 3.02
C LEU A 20 25.11 -10.71 2.96
N ALA A 21 26.03 -9.87 2.46
CA ALA A 21 25.68 -8.56 1.95
C ALA A 21 24.68 -8.74 0.78
N PRO A 22 23.67 -7.85 0.64
CA PRO A 22 22.85 -7.82 -0.56
C PRO A 22 23.76 -7.68 -1.78
N GLY A 23 23.57 -8.56 -2.76
CA GLY A 23 24.36 -8.57 -4.00
C GLY A 23 24.18 -7.27 -4.78
N PRO A 24 25.15 -6.91 -5.65
CA PRO A 24 25.16 -5.62 -6.33
C PRO A 24 23.95 -5.48 -7.27
N ASP A 25 23.45 -4.24 -7.34
CA ASP A 25 22.43 -3.76 -8.26
C ASP A 25 22.65 -4.31 -9.68
N ARG A 26 21.64 -5.01 -10.20
CA ARG A 26 21.62 -5.41 -11.60
C ARG A 26 21.32 -4.18 -12.46
N ALA A 27 22.39 -3.55 -12.93
CA ALA A 27 22.37 -2.51 -13.94
C ALA A 27 22.01 -3.11 -15.32
N GLY A 28 20.72 -3.31 -15.53
CA GLY A 28 20.08 -3.55 -16.82
C GLY A 28 18.62 -3.25 -16.63
N ARG A 29 18.02 -2.36 -17.45
CA ARG A 29 16.62 -1.97 -17.31
C ARG A 29 15.73 -3.14 -17.75
N ILE A 30 15.58 -4.13 -16.89
CA ILE A 30 14.53 -5.14 -17.00
C ILE A 30 13.21 -4.37 -16.85
N PRO A 31 12.20 -4.63 -17.70
CA PRO A 31 10.88 -4.03 -17.52
C PRO A 31 10.39 -4.29 -16.08
N ALA A 32 9.64 -3.36 -15.53
CA ALA A 32 8.93 -3.59 -14.28
C ALA A 32 8.03 -4.83 -14.46
N GLN A 33 8.14 -5.80 -13.55
CA GLN A 33 7.46 -7.09 -13.63
C GLN A 33 6.78 -7.43 -12.30
N LEU A 34 5.51 -7.79 -12.38
CA LEU A 34 4.80 -8.46 -11.30
C LEU A 34 4.47 -9.90 -11.69
N PRO A 35 4.40 -10.82 -10.72
CA PRO A 35 3.93 -12.17 -10.97
C PRO A 35 2.43 -12.14 -11.28
N ARG A 36 1.94 -13.14 -12.02
CA ARG A 36 0.49 -13.35 -12.17
C ARG A 36 -0.19 -13.93 -10.94
N GLU A 37 0.57 -14.38 -9.95
CA GLU A 37 0.07 -14.84 -8.66
C GLU A 37 0.78 -14.07 -7.54
N LEU A 38 0.01 -13.37 -6.71
CA LEU A 38 0.56 -12.66 -5.56
C LEU A 38 0.98 -13.65 -4.48
N ALA A 39 2.14 -13.42 -3.87
CA ALA A 39 2.57 -14.18 -2.71
C ALA A 39 1.54 -14.07 -1.57
N GLY A 40 1.29 -15.18 -0.87
CA GLY A 40 0.57 -15.14 0.40
C GLY A 40 1.34 -14.38 1.48
N PRO A 41 0.65 -14.01 2.57
CA PRO A 41 1.29 -13.35 3.70
C PRO A 41 2.42 -14.22 4.29
N ALA A 42 3.46 -13.56 4.79
CA ALA A 42 4.61 -14.24 5.38
C ALA A 42 5.14 -13.46 6.59
N LEU A 43 5.25 -14.15 7.73
CA LEU A 43 5.82 -13.58 8.96
C LEU A 43 7.29 -13.17 8.83
N THR A 44 7.96 -13.64 7.77
CA THR A 44 9.37 -13.37 7.47
C THR A 44 9.57 -12.19 6.52
N THR A 45 8.50 -11.55 6.07
CA THR A 45 8.58 -10.34 5.24
C THR A 45 9.21 -9.21 6.05
N VAL A 46 10.24 -8.57 5.50
CA VAL A 46 10.96 -7.47 6.18
C VAL A 46 10.26 -6.14 5.97
N SER A 47 10.46 -5.20 6.89
CA SER A 47 9.85 -3.87 6.83
C SER A 47 10.45 -3.03 5.72
N VAL A 48 9.63 -2.21 5.07
CA VAL A 48 10.05 -1.22 4.07
C VAL A 48 11.00 -0.17 4.67
N THR A 49 10.95 0.05 5.99
CA THR A 49 11.88 0.93 6.70
C THR A 49 13.28 0.32 6.85
N THR A 50 13.38 -1.01 6.75
CA THR A 50 14.64 -1.73 6.89
C THR A 50 15.27 -2.07 5.55
N ASP A 51 14.45 -2.28 4.51
CA ASP A 51 14.90 -2.71 3.20
C ASP A 51 14.02 -2.15 2.08
N THR A 52 14.63 -1.87 0.93
CA THR A 52 13.99 -1.18 -0.21
C THR A 52 13.25 -2.15 -1.13
N THR A 53 12.17 -1.68 -1.75
CA THR A 53 11.50 -2.37 -2.88
C THR A 53 11.85 -1.77 -4.24
N GLY A 54 12.64 -0.70 -4.28
CA GLY A 54 12.64 0.18 -5.46
C GLY A 54 11.24 0.75 -5.73
N PRO A 55 10.90 1.06 -6.99
CA PRO A 55 9.56 1.53 -7.34
C PRO A 55 8.49 0.50 -6.95
N ALA A 56 7.52 0.91 -6.13
CA ALA A 56 6.40 0.07 -5.73
C ALA A 56 5.20 0.22 -6.64
N ALA A 57 4.48 -0.88 -6.84
CA ALA A 57 3.33 -0.96 -7.72
C ALA A 57 2.01 -0.90 -6.93
N LEU A 58 1.88 -1.66 -5.85
CA LEU A 58 0.64 -1.72 -5.06
C LEU A 58 0.90 -2.00 -3.58
N ILE A 59 -0.10 -1.71 -2.75
CA ILE A 59 -0.16 -2.10 -1.35
C ILE A 59 -1.30 -3.12 -1.16
N ALA A 60 -0.94 -4.31 -0.70
CA ALA A 60 -1.88 -5.40 -0.42
C ALA A 60 -1.99 -5.64 1.09
N GLY A 61 -3.20 -5.92 1.57
CA GLY A 61 -3.50 -6.21 2.98
C GLY A 61 -4.00 -7.63 3.19
N TYR A 62 -3.51 -8.29 4.23
CA TYR A 62 -3.90 -9.65 4.64
C TYR A 62 -4.51 -9.63 6.05
N PRO A 63 -5.83 -9.77 6.21
CA PRO A 63 -6.53 -9.48 7.47
C PRO A 63 -6.28 -10.48 8.61
N ASP A 64 -5.88 -11.74 8.33
CA ASP A 64 -5.93 -12.82 9.33
C ASP A 64 -4.57 -13.22 9.95
N LEU A 65 -3.55 -12.36 9.92
CA LEU A 65 -2.24 -12.73 10.48
C LEU A 65 -1.65 -11.64 11.37
N PRO A 66 -1.40 -11.95 12.66
CA PRO A 66 -0.81 -10.99 13.59
C PRO A 66 0.59 -10.61 13.12
N VAL A 67 0.82 -9.30 12.98
CA VAL A 67 2.16 -8.73 12.87
C VAL A 67 2.79 -8.74 14.27
N VAL A 68 4.08 -9.08 14.36
CA VAL A 68 4.81 -8.99 15.64
C VAL A 68 4.77 -7.53 16.12
N GLY A 69 4.01 -7.27 17.19
CA GLY A 69 3.86 -5.94 17.80
C GLY A 69 2.45 -5.34 17.74
N ASP A 70 1.56 -5.86 16.88
CA ASP A 70 0.14 -5.51 16.82
C ASP A 70 -0.69 -6.79 16.90
N MET A 71 -1.26 -7.06 18.08
CA MET A 71 -2.03 -8.28 18.35
C MET A 71 -3.47 -8.24 17.78
N SER A 72 -3.79 -7.27 16.92
CA SER A 72 -5.09 -7.12 16.28
C SER A 72 -5.04 -6.85 14.77
N GLY A 73 -3.86 -6.71 14.17
CA GLY A 73 -3.70 -6.20 12.82
C GLY A 73 -3.39 -7.26 11.77
N GLY A 74 -3.99 -7.13 10.59
CA GLY A 74 -3.55 -7.82 9.38
C GLY A 74 -2.17 -7.36 8.90
N GLN A 75 -1.54 -8.11 8.00
CA GLN A 75 -0.27 -7.76 7.39
C GLN A 75 -0.50 -6.91 6.12
N ASN A 76 -0.06 -5.65 6.12
CA ASN A 76 0.03 -4.85 4.90
C ASN A 76 1.43 -4.99 4.29
N VAL A 77 1.48 -5.18 2.98
CA VAL A 77 2.71 -5.27 2.19
C VAL A 77 2.69 -4.32 1.02
N VAL A 78 3.79 -3.62 0.81
CA VAL A 78 4.07 -2.96 -0.45
C VAL A 78 4.77 -3.95 -1.39
N VAL A 79 4.32 -4.00 -2.65
CA VAL A 79 4.86 -4.88 -3.68
C VAL A 79 5.65 -4.04 -4.68
N GLY A 80 6.94 -4.29 -4.78
CA GLY A 80 7.87 -3.71 -5.73
C GLY A 80 7.60 -4.14 -7.16
N ALA A 81 7.91 -3.25 -8.10
CA ALA A 81 7.94 -3.51 -9.54
C ALA A 81 8.99 -4.55 -9.95
N ASP A 82 9.84 -4.97 -9.03
CA ASP A 82 10.83 -6.05 -9.14
C ASP A 82 10.35 -7.35 -8.46
N ASN A 83 9.05 -7.44 -8.17
CA ASN A 83 8.43 -8.52 -7.41
C ASN A 83 8.97 -8.62 -5.97
N SER A 84 9.47 -7.54 -5.35
CA SER A 84 9.89 -7.55 -3.95
C SER A 84 8.73 -7.22 -2.99
N TYR A 85 8.71 -7.82 -1.79
CA TYR A 85 7.62 -7.61 -0.82
C TYR A 85 8.15 -7.05 0.48
N ARG A 86 7.58 -5.95 0.98
CA ARG A 86 7.98 -5.37 2.26
C ARG A 86 6.77 -5.04 3.11
N THR A 87 6.82 -5.30 4.41
CA THR A 87 5.75 -4.89 5.31
C THR A 87 5.73 -3.37 5.45
N VAL A 88 4.53 -2.82 5.57
CA VAL A 88 4.29 -1.39 5.65
C VAL A 88 3.22 -1.12 6.72
N PRO A 89 3.27 0.02 7.45
CA PRO A 89 2.18 0.40 8.35
C PRO A 89 0.82 0.45 7.64
N SER A 90 -0.26 0.26 8.40
CA SER A 90 -1.60 0.57 7.90
C SER A 90 -1.70 2.04 7.46
N ASP A 91 -2.69 2.33 6.62
CA ASP A 91 -3.01 3.70 6.18
C ASP A 91 -1.86 4.42 5.47
N SER A 92 -0.91 3.63 4.95
CA SER A 92 0.15 4.12 4.09
C SER A 92 -0.38 4.38 2.69
N ARG A 93 0.05 5.50 2.12
CA ARG A 93 -0.31 5.93 0.77
C ARG A 93 0.89 5.89 -0.15
N LEU A 94 0.72 5.35 -1.34
CA LEU A 94 1.74 5.19 -2.37
C LEU A 94 1.71 6.36 -3.35
N ASP A 95 2.89 6.92 -3.64
CA ASP A 95 3.07 7.89 -4.71
C ASP A 95 2.62 7.30 -6.07
N PRO A 96 1.96 8.08 -6.95
CA PRO A 96 1.51 7.60 -8.27
C PRO A 96 2.63 7.02 -9.16
N ARG A 97 3.90 7.36 -8.90
CA ARG A 97 5.06 6.80 -9.62
C ARG A 97 5.78 5.69 -8.85
N GLY A 98 5.23 5.25 -7.73
CA GLY A 98 5.78 4.18 -6.92
C GLY A 98 7.05 4.57 -6.16
N ARG A 99 7.43 5.84 -6.07
CA ARG A 99 8.78 6.22 -5.60
C ARG A 99 8.89 6.37 -4.08
N TYR A 100 7.79 6.71 -3.43
CA TYR A 100 7.77 6.93 -1.99
C TYR A 100 6.41 6.59 -1.40
N LEU A 101 6.39 6.39 -0.09
CA LEU A 101 5.18 6.21 0.71
C LEU A 101 4.96 7.45 1.59
N LEU A 102 3.70 7.84 1.81
CA LEU A 102 3.30 8.66 2.94
C LEU A 102 2.74 7.73 4.02
N LEU A 103 3.37 7.75 5.19
CA LEU A 103 3.01 6.96 6.36
C LEU A 103 2.24 7.86 7.31
N ALA A 104 1.02 7.44 7.65
CA ALA A 104 0.19 8.07 8.66
C ALA A 104 0.86 8.05 10.04
N GLY A 105 0.54 9.03 10.87
CA GLY A 105 1.16 9.20 12.18
C GLY A 105 0.25 9.87 13.20
N GLU A 106 0.55 9.64 14.48
CA GLU A 106 -0.10 10.32 15.60
C GLU A 106 0.35 11.78 15.72
N ASP A 107 -0.41 12.57 16.46
CA ASP A 107 -0.08 13.96 16.83
C ASP A 107 0.25 14.84 15.61
N GLY A 108 -0.58 14.79 14.57
CA GLY A 108 -0.40 15.64 13.39
C GLY A 108 0.74 15.23 12.47
N ALA A 109 1.40 14.11 12.76
CA ALA A 109 2.60 13.71 12.05
C ALA A 109 2.28 12.95 10.77
N LEU A 110 3.07 13.22 9.73
CA LEU A 110 3.12 12.42 8.52
C LEU A 110 4.57 12.15 8.14
N THR A 111 4.90 10.93 7.71
CA THR A 111 6.27 10.60 7.29
C THR A 111 6.31 10.20 5.83
N ARG A 112 7.09 10.91 5.01
CA ARG A 112 7.45 10.46 3.66
C ARG A 112 8.65 9.55 3.74
N LEU A 113 8.55 8.35 3.16
CA LEU A 113 9.62 7.36 3.03
C LEU A 113 9.98 7.15 1.56
N ASN A 114 11.21 7.46 1.17
CA ASN A 114 11.73 7.15 -0.17
C ASN A 114 12.05 5.66 -0.28
N LEU A 115 11.48 5.00 -1.28
CA LEU A 115 11.61 3.54 -1.46
C LEU A 115 12.93 3.12 -2.11
N ALA A 116 13.69 4.05 -2.69
CA ALA A 116 14.98 3.75 -3.31
C ALA A 116 16.15 3.77 -2.33
N ASP A 117 16.11 4.63 -1.31
CA ASP A 117 17.23 4.82 -0.37
C ASP A 117 16.85 4.77 1.12
N ARG A 118 15.55 4.60 1.42
CA ARG A 118 14.95 4.61 2.78
C ARG A 118 15.08 5.94 3.50
N SER A 119 15.46 7.02 2.81
CA SER A 119 15.46 8.35 3.40
C SER A 119 14.04 8.74 3.80
N THR A 120 13.91 9.32 5.00
CA THR A 120 12.62 9.77 5.52
C THR A 120 12.60 11.27 5.72
N ARG A 121 11.42 11.85 5.56
CA ARG A 121 11.11 13.22 5.95
C ARG A 121 9.80 13.24 6.71
N ARG A 122 9.83 13.78 7.93
CA ARG A 122 8.64 13.99 8.75
C ARG A 122 8.07 15.38 8.49
N TYR A 123 6.74 15.47 8.46
CA TYR A 123 5.97 16.70 8.43
C TYR A 123 5.10 16.77 9.68
N ASP A 124 4.86 17.99 10.13
CA ASP A 124 3.90 18.31 11.18
C ASP A 124 2.83 19.19 10.55
N ILE A 125 1.60 18.69 10.52
CA ILE A 125 0.47 19.36 9.87
C ILE A 125 -0.16 20.40 10.81
N GLY A 126 0.22 20.42 12.09
CA GLY A 126 -0.34 21.30 13.10
C GLY A 126 -1.77 20.93 13.48
N THR A 127 -2.11 19.64 13.37
CA THR A 127 -3.42 19.08 13.72
C THR A 127 -3.27 18.08 14.86
N ASP A 128 -4.23 18.02 15.77
CA ASP A 128 -4.22 17.02 16.83
C ASP A 128 -4.74 15.67 16.30
N GLY A 129 -4.15 14.57 16.77
CA GLY A 129 -4.60 13.21 16.46
C GLY A 129 -3.98 12.55 15.23
N TYR A 130 -4.52 11.39 14.87
CA TYR A 130 -4.00 10.53 13.81
C TYR A 130 -4.23 11.15 12.43
N THR A 131 -3.14 11.44 11.73
CA THR A 131 -3.14 12.13 10.44
C THR A 131 -2.82 11.17 9.32
N VAL A 132 -3.68 11.16 8.30
CA VAL A 132 -3.58 10.28 7.13
C VAL A 132 -3.41 11.08 5.85
N ALA A 133 -2.87 10.43 4.82
CA ALA A 133 -2.90 10.95 3.45
C ALA A 133 -4.12 10.41 2.70
N MET A 134 -4.92 11.31 2.13
CA MET A 134 -6.07 10.97 1.29
C MET A 134 -5.67 10.81 -0.16
N ALA A 135 -4.80 11.67 -0.69
CA ALA A 135 -4.33 11.62 -2.07
C ALA A 135 -2.96 12.28 -2.21
N ILE A 136 -2.21 11.89 -3.24
CA ILE A 136 -0.93 12.50 -3.63
C ILE A 136 -1.08 13.04 -5.05
N ALA A 137 -0.61 14.26 -5.29
CA ALA A 137 -0.68 14.88 -6.61
C ALA A 137 0.20 14.14 -7.64
N PRO A 138 -0.15 14.15 -8.94
CA PRO A 138 0.58 13.44 -9.99
C PRO A 138 2.07 13.80 -10.12
N ASP A 139 2.46 14.99 -9.67
CA ASP A 139 3.84 15.45 -9.68
C ASP A 139 4.70 14.83 -8.56
N GLY A 140 4.04 14.33 -7.52
CA GLY A 140 4.64 13.78 -6.31
C GLY A 140 5.24 14.82 -5.35
N ASN A 141 4.77 16.07 -5.41
CA ASN A 141 5.24 17.14 -4.52
C ASN A 141 4.15 17.71 -3.62
N THR A 142 2.88 17.38 -3.85
CA THR A 142 1.78 17.86 -3.02
C THR A 142 0.90 16.69 -2.58
N ALA A 143 0.31 16.80 -1.39
CA ALA A 143 -0.61 15.79 -0.86
C ALA A 143 -1.83 16.43 -0.20
N LEU A 144 -2.94 15.70 -0.22
CA LEU A 144 -4.13 15.99 0.57
C LEU A 144 -4.07 15.15 1.84
N VAL A 145 -4.08 15.80 2.99
CA VAL A 145 -3.84 15.17 4.29
C VAL A 145 -4.80 15.73 5.32
N GLY A 146 -4.94 15.04 6.45
CA GLY A 146 -5.65 15.61 7.59
C GLY A 146 -5.97 14.58 8.68
N PRO A 147 -6.49 15.06 9.81
CA PRO A 147 -6.82 14.22 10.94
C PRO A 147 -8.06 13.38 10.63
N THR A 148 -8.02 12.10 11.00
CA THR A 148 -9.18 11.21 11.01
C THR A 148 -9.67 10.99 12.44
N PRO A 149 -10.98 11.10 12.71
CA PRO A 149 -11.54 10.82 14.02
C PRO A 149 -11.58 9.31 14.34
N ASP A 150 -11.53 8.45 13.32
CA ASP A 150 -11.57 7.01 13.47
C ASP A 150 -10.75 6.31 12.37
N ARG A 151 -9.67 5.65 12.77
CA ARG A 151 -8.80 4.88 11.87
C ARG A 151 -9.33 3.49 11.55
N HIS A 152 -10.37 3.03 12.25
CA HIS A 152 -10.91 1.68 12.12
C HIS A 152 -12.18 1.60 11.27
N THR A 153 -12.74 2.75 10.85
CA THR A 153 -13.89 2.79 9.95
C THR A 153 -13.47 3.13 8.52
N ALA A 154 -13.82 2.24 7.61
CA ALA A 154 -13.72 2.47 6.18
C ALA A 154 -15.07 2.92 5.59
N PRO A 155 -15.09 3.85 4.62
CA PRO A 155 -13.95 4.67 4.19
C PRO A 155 -13.57 5.73 5.22
N VAL A 156 -12.27 6.01 5.30
CA VAL A 156 -11.68 6.99 6.21
C VAL A 156 -12.25 8.38 5.93
N GLN A 157 -12.59 9.11 6.98
CA GLN A 157 -13.06 10.49 6.88
C GLN A 157 -12.02 11.44 7.47
N ILE A 158 -11.80 12.56 6.81
CA ILE A 158 -10.91 13.62 7.28
C ILE A 158 -11.75 14.81 7.70
N ASP A 159 -11.59 15.26 8.96
CA ASP A 159 -12.37 16.36 9.53
C ASP A 159 -11.99 17.72 8.94
N ALA A 160 -10.71 17.92 8.63
CA ALA A 160 -10.19 19.10 7.95
C ALA A 160 -9.17 18.68 6.90
N LEU A 161 -9.46 18.93 5.63
CA LEU A 161 -8.55 18.63 4.52
C LEU A 161 -7.49 19.73 4.41
N HIS A 162 -6.22 19.33 4.42
CA HIS A 162 -5.06 20.20 4.23
C HIS A 162 -4.36 19.89 2.92
N LEU A 163 -3.90 20.94 2.25
CA LEU A 163 -2.96 20.86 1.14
C LEU A 163 -1.54 20.99 1.69
N LEU A 164 -0.75 19.92 1.59
CA LEU A 164 0.62 19.85 2.07
C LEU A 164 1.61 19.89 0.89
N ASP A 165 2.52 20.85 0.90
CA ASP A 165 3.70 20.85 0.03
C ASP A 165 4.80 19.94 0.64
N LEU A 166 5.13 18.85 -0.05
CA LEU A 166 6.12 17.86 0.39
C LEU A 166 7.58 18.33 0.19
N ARG A 167 7.81 19.47 -0.46
CA ARG A 167 9.14 20.09 -0.62
C ARG A 167 9.42 21.09 0.48
N THR A 168 8.45 21.92 0.85
CA THR A 168 8.62 22.96 1.89
C THR A 168 8.17 22.45 3.25
N GLY A 169 7.14 21.59 3.29
CA GLY A 169 6.42 21.19 4.50
C GLY A 169 5.32 22.17 4.89
N GLU A 170 5.04 23.17 4.06
CA GLU A 170 3.95 24.11 4.31
C GLU A 170 2.59 23.42 4.13
N SER A 171 1.69 23.67 5.08
CA SER A 171 0.34 23.11 5.11
C SER A 171 -0.67 24.23 5.08
N ARG A 172 -1.68 24.11 4.21
CA ARG A 172 -2.82 25.03 4.13
C ARG A 172 -4.11 24.27 4.34
N ASN A 173 -4.89 24.68 5.34
CA ASN A 173 -6.23 24.15 5.55
C ASN A 173 -7.18 24.61 4.41
N LEU A 174 -7.87 23.66 3.77
CA LEU A 174 -8.86 23.91 2.72
C LEU A 174 -10.28 24.09 3.27
N GLY A 175 -10.51 23.90 4.58
CA GLY A 175 -11.79 24.15 5.22
C GLY A 175 -12.92 23.26 4.69
N VAL A 176 -12.59 22.02 4.29
CA VAL A 176 -13.55 21.02 3.81
C VAL A 176 -13.32 19.72 4.57
N ARG A 177 -14.41 19.15 5.09
CA ARG A 177 -14.43 17.77 5.57
C ARG A 177 -14.56 16.84 4.37
N ALA A 178 -13.67 15.86 4.26
CA ALA A 178 -13.58 15.01 3.09
C ALA A 178 -13.80 13.54 3.43
N SER A 179 -14.57 12.84 2.61
CA SER A 179 -14.69 11.37 2.63
C SER A 179 -13.90 10.70 1.51
N ALA A 180 -13.58 11.45 0.46
CA ALA A 180 -12.64 11.09 -0.60
C ALA A 180 -12.17 12.38 -1.29
N ALA A 181 -10.96 12.37 -1.86
CA ALA A 181 -10.46 13.46 -2.67
C ALA A 181 -9.47 12.94 -3.72
N ALA A 182 -9.40 13.60 -4.87
CA ALA A 182 -8.47 13.27 -5.95
C ALA A 182 -7.99 14.54 -6.65
N PHE A 183 -6.72 14.54 -7.09
CA PHE A 183 -6.19 15.60 -7.94
C PHE A 183 -6.56 15.36 -9.41
N SER A 184 -6.73 16.43 -10.18
CA SER A 184 -6.74 16.34 -11.63
C SER A 184 -5.34 15.95 -12.15
N PRO A 185 -5.23 15.34 -13.35
CA PRO A 185 -3.96 14.88 -13.90
C PRO A 185 -2.94 16.00 -14.12
N ASP A 186 -3.41 17.22 -14.37
CA ASP A 186 -2.59 18.42 -14.49
C ASP A 186 -2.21 19.04 -13.12
N GLY A 187 -2.73 18.52 -12.02
CA GLY A 187 -2.49 19.00 -10.66
C GLY A 187 -3.16 20.33 -10.31
N THR A 188 -3.98 20.89 -11.21
CA THR A 188 -4.55 22.25 -11.04
C THR A 188 -5.88 22.27 -10.31
N ARG A 189 -6.57 21.13 -10.20
CA ARG A 189 -7.87 21.00 -9.56
C ARG A 189 -7.89 19.83 -8.60
N ILE A 190 -8.75 19.93 -7.60
CA ILE A 190 -9.03 18.86 -6.64
C ILE A 190 -10.53 18.60 -6.68
N VAL A 191 -10.95 17.35 -6.84
CA VAL A 191 -12.34 16.96 -6.55
C VAL A 191 -12.39 16.38 -5.14
N VAL A 192 -13.38 16.78 -4.36
CA VAL A 192 -13.60 16.32 -2.99
C VAL A 192 -15.03 15.86 -2.85
N THR A 193 -15.23 14.64 -2.37
CA THR A 193 -16.53 14.22 -1.83
C THR A 193 -16.62 14.68 -0.38
N THR A 194 -17.64 15.46 -0.06
CA THR A 194 -17.82 16.02 1.29
C THR A 194 -18.05 14.92 2.32
N GLY A 195 -17.77 15.22 3.60
CA GLY A 195 -17.80 14.21 4.69
C GLY A 195 -19.13 13.50 4.88
N ASP A 196 -20.25 14.14 4.53
CA ASP A 196 -21.59 13.57 4.55
C ASP A 196 -21.92 12.71 3.31
N ARG A 197 -20.95 12.55 2.39
CA ARG A 197 -21.02 11.75 1.17
C ARG A 197 -22.18 12.13 0.24
N SER A 198 -22.68 13.35 0.37
CA SER A 198 -23.86 13.84 -0.34
C SER A 198 -23.48 14.58 -1.62
N ASP A 199 -22.39 15.33 -1.58
CA ASP A 199 -22.00 16.27 -2.63
C ASP A 199 -20.51 16.16 -2.98
N ASN A 200 -20.20 16.59 -4.20
CA ASN A 200 -18.84 16.80 -4.64
C ASN A 200 -18.57 18.28 -4.84
N VAL A 201 -17.36 18.71 -4.53
CA VAL A 201 -16.87 20.06 -4.81
C VAL A 201 -15.57 19.95 -5.60
N VAL A 202 -15.43 20.81 -6.60
CA VAL A 202 -14.16 20.99 -7.33
C VAL A 202 -13.52 22.27 -6.82
N ILE A 203 -12.26 22.16 -6.38
CA ILE A 203 -11.47 23.24 -5.80
C ILE A 203 -10.28 23.53 -6.72
N ASP A 204 -10.11 24.80 -7.09
CA ASP A 204 -8.84 25.32 -7.58
C ASP A 204 -8.04 25.85 -6.38
N PRO A 205 -6.98 25.17 -5.94
CA PRO A 205 -6.24 25.58 -4.76
C PRO A 205 -5.45 26.89 -4.96
N ALA A 206 -5.12 27.28 -6.20
CA ALA A 206 -4.38 28.51 -6.48
C ALA A 206 -5.25 29.75 -6.27
N THR A 207 -6.54 29.66 -6.61
CA THR A 207 -7.50 30.76 -6.50
C THR A 207 -8.48 30.62 -5.32
N ASP A 208 -8.51 29.45 -4.65
CA ASP A 208 -9.56 29.04 -3.69
C ASP A 208 -10.98 29.08 -4.29
N THR A 209 -11.09 28.99 -5.62
CA THR A 209 -12.38 28.93 -6.29
C THR A 209 -12.99 27.55 -6.10
N ARG A 210 -14.28 27.53 -5.72
CA ARG A 210 -15.04 26.29 -5.50
C ARG A 210 -16.25 26.26 -6.41
N THR A 211 -16.36 25.20 -7.20
CA THR A 211 -17.52 24.95 -8.05
C THR A 211 -18.21 23.67 -7.62
N PRO A 212 -19.56 23.60 -7.69
CA PRO A 212 -20.27 22.35 -7.49
C PRO A 212 -19.74 21.28 -8.44
N GLY A 213 -19.44 20.10 -7.91
CA GLY A 213 -19.22 18.89 -8.69
C GLY A 213 -20.54 18.17 -8.97
N ARG A 214 -20.45 16.92 -9.44
CA ARG A 214 -21.63 16.08 -9.65
C ARG A 214 -22.30 15.76 -8.30
N PRO A 215 -23.62 15.96 -8.15
CA PRO A 215 -24.33 15.64 -6.91
C PRO A 215 -24.47 14.13 -6.72
N ARG A 216 -24.60 13.67 -5.47
CA ARG A 216 -24.96 12.29 -5.10
C ARG A 216 -24.09 11.20 -5.74
N GLY A 217 -22.78 11.29 -5.57
CA GLY A 217 -21.84 10.23 -5.96
C GLY A 217 -20.56 10.30 -5.12
N LEU A 218 -20.07 9.15 -4.67
CA LEU A 218 -18.76 9.04 -4.03
C LEU A 218 -17.70 8.87 -5.11
N ILE A 219 -16.72 9.78 -5.20
CA ILE A 219 -15.61 9.56 -6.14
C ILE A 219 -14.85 8.28 -5.75
N ALA A 220 -14.35 7.57 -6.75
CA ALA A 220 -13.70 6.29 -6.57
C ALA A 220 -12.24 6.45 -6.08
N GLY A 221 -12.06 6.97 -4.86
CA GLY A 221 -10.76 7.14 -4.23
C GLY A 221 -9.93 8.31 -4.80
N ASP A 222 -8.62 8.20 -4.66
CA ASP A 222 -7.61 9.21 -5.01
C ASP A 222 -7.19 9.20 -6.48
N ASP A 223 -7.43 8.10 -7.19
CA ASP A 223 -7.21 7.95 -8.63
C ASP A 223 -8.51 8.13 -9.44
N ALA A 224 -9.48 8.90 -8.94
CA ALA A 224 -10.79 9.02 -9.58
C ALA A 224 -10.75 9.70 -10.97
N TRP A 225 -9.80 10.60 -11.22
CA TRP A 225 -9.64 11.30 -12.49
C TRP A 225 -8.98 10.40 -13.55
N SER A 226 -9.56 10.36 -14.76
CA SER A 226 -8.89 9.73 -15.88
C SER A 226 -7.61 10.48 -16.24
N PRO A 227 -6.55 9.79 -16.73
CA PRO A 227 -5.25 10.43 -17.01
C PRO A 227 -5.30 11.57 -18.04
N ASP A 228 -6.31 11.59 -18.90
CA ASP A 228 -6.55 12.64 -19.90
C ASP A 228 -7.43 13.79 -19.39
N GLY A 229 -7.92 13.71 -18.16
CA GLY A 229 -8.72 14.75 -17.54
C GLY A 229 -10.19 14.80 -17.98
N ARG A 230 -10.67 13.80 -18.72
CA ARG A 230 -12.01 13.84 -19.34
C ARG A 230 -13.09 13.19 -18.49
N LEU A 231 -12.74 12.19 -17.68
CA LEU A 231 -13.68 11.38 -16.91
C LEU A 231 -13.36 11.41 -15.41
N LEU A 232 -14.42 11.25 -14.62
CA LEU A 232 -14.36 10.96 -13.19
C LEU A 232 -15.03 9.61 -12.91
N ALA A 233 -14.35 8.77 -12.15
CA ALA A 233 -14.90 7.52 -11.64
C ALA A 233 -15.62 7.76 -10.31
N TYR A 234 -16.81 7.17 -10.20
CA TYR A 234 -17.63 7.16 -8.99
C TYR A 234 -17.94 5.71 -8.61
N GLN A 235 -17.85 5.41 -7.31
CA GLN A 235 -18.16 4.09 -6.79
C GLN A 235 -18.73 4.19 -5.38
N THR A 236 -19.90 3.59 -5.18
CA THR A 236 -20.49 3.40 -3.86
C THR A 236 -19.90 2.13 -3.23
N PHE A 237 -19.42 2.25 -1.99
CA PHE A 237 -18.83 1.12 -1.29
C PHE A 237 -19.80 -0.06 -1.18
N GLY A 238 -19.36 -1.25 -1.58
CA GLY A 238 -20.14 -2.48 -1.55
C GLY A 238 -21.05 -2.70 -2.78
N GLU A 239 -21.17 -1.71 -3.66
CA GLU A 239 -21.90 -1.87 -4.92
C GLU A 239 -20.96 -2.39 -6.02
N PRO A 240 -21.37 -3.40 -6.82
CA PRO A 240 -20.55 -3.98 -7.88
C PRO A 240 -20.61 -3.12 -9.16
N THR A 241 -20.55 -1.81 -9.00
CA THR A 241 -20.66 -0.83 -10.10
C THR A 241 -19.60 0.25 -9.99
N VAL A 242 -19.11 0.69 -11.14
CA VAL A 242 -18.27 1.87 -11.30
C VAL A 242 -18.91 2.72 -12.37
N GLU A 243 -19.19 3.97 -12.05
CA GLU A 243 -19.77 4.93 -12.97
C GLU A 243 -18.69 5.90 -13.45
N LEU A 244 -18.57 6.06 -14.76
CA LEU A 244 -17.60 6.92 -15.42
C LEU A 244 -18.35 8.11 -16.02
N ALA A 245 -18.17 9.30 -15.44
CA ALA A 245 -18.88 10.50 -15.85
C ALA A 245 -17.95 11.53 -16.51
N PRO A 246 -18.36 12.19 -17.60
CA PRO A 246 -17.62 13.31 -18.18
C PRO A 246 -17.52 14.48 -17.21
N VAL A 247 -16.31 15.05 -17.09
CA VAL A 247 -16.04 16.22 -16.24
C VAL A 247 -16.77 17.46 -16.74
N ASP A 248 -16.93 17.60 -18.06
CA ASP A 248 -17.63 18.73 -18.69
C ASP A 248 -19.16 18.56 -18.72
N GLY A 249 -19.67 17.40 -18.31
CA GLY A 249 -21.09 17.06 -18.39
C GLY A 249 -21.65 16.98 -19.82
N ALA A 250 -20.80 16.86 -20.84
CA ALA A 250 -21.22 16.91 -22.24
C ALA A 250 -21.95 15.64 -22.71
N SER A 251 -21.81 14.52 -22.00
CA SER A 251 -22.50 13.27 -22.29
C SER A 251 -22.97 12.55 -21.04
N GLU A 252 -23.87 11.59 -21.22
CA GLU A 252 -24.33 10.73 -20.13
C GLU A 252 -23.18 9.89 -19.55
N PRO A 253 -23.19 9.63 -18.23
CA PRO A 253 -22.26 8.71 -17.61
C PRO A 253 -22.39 7.28 -18.16
N THR A 254 -21.28 6.55 -18.18
CA THR A 254 -21.25 5.12 -18.49
C THR A 254 -21.13 4.32 -17.20
N THR A 255 -22.07 3.40 -16.95
CA THR A 255 -22.02 2.51 -15.78
C THR A 255 -21.48 1.14 -16.17
N LEU A 256 -20.36 0.77 -15.57
CA LEU A 256 -19.83 -0.59 -15.62
C LEU A 256 -20.44 -1.40 -14.47
N THR A 257 -20.92 -2.60 -14.78
CA THR A 257 -21.57 -3.52 -13.83
C THR A 257 -20.76 -4.79 -13.66
N ASP A 258 -20.96 -5.50 -12.55
CA ASP A 258 -20.20 -6.72 -12.21
C ASP A 258 -18.68 -6.42 -12.12
N VAL A 259 -18.37 -5.25 -11.59
CA VAL A 259 -17.01 -4.78 -11.36
C VAL A 259 -16.69 -4.86 -9.87
N GLY A 260 -15.41 -5.16 -9.58
CA GLY A 260 -14.89 -5.11 -8.21
C GLY A 260 -14.64 -3.69 -7.71
N THR A 261 -13.85 -3.57 -6.65
CA THR A 261 -13.39 -2.29 -6.13
C THR A 261 -12.47 -1.60 -7.14
N PHE A 262 -12.78 -0.36 -7.48
CA PHE A 262 -11.94 0.48 -8.33
C PHE A 262 -10.63 0.80 -7.62
N LEU A 263 -9.52 0.68 -8.34
CA LEU A 263 -8.18 1.00 -7.83
C LEU A 263 -7.51 2.15 -8.57
N GLY A 264 -8.10 2.62 -9.68
CA GLY A 264 -7.53 3.68 -10.52
C GLY A 264 -7.58 3.37 -12.01
N TRP A 265 -7.06 4.30 -12.80
CA TRP A 265 -6.95 4.20 -14.27
C TRP A 265 -5.61 3.65 -14.74
N ARG A 266 -5.63 2.69 -15.66
CA ARG A 266 -4.43 2.21 -16.39
C ARG A 266 -4.02 3.16 -17.50
N ASP A 267 -5.02 3.70 -18.18
CA ASP A 267 -4.92 4.65 -19.28
C ASP A 267 -6.27 5.38 -19.40
N ALA A 268 -6.43 6.24 -20.41
CA ALA A 268 -7.65 7.02 -20.61
C ALA A 268 -8.93 6.19 -20.83
N THR A 269 -8.79 4.89 -21.14
CA THR A 269 -9.89 4.01 -21.56
C THR A 269 -10.00 2.73 -20.75
N THR A 270 -9.07 2.47 -19.84
CA THR A 270 -8.96 1.22 -19.09
C THR A 270 -8.81 1.51 -17.61
N ILE A 271 -9.63 0.86 -16.79
CA ILE A 271 -9.57 0.93 -15.33
C ILE A 271 -8.98 -0.37 -14.75
N LEU A 272 -8.43 -0.27 -13.55
CA LEU A 272 -7.98 -1.40 -12.75
C LEU A 272 -8.97 -1.64 -11.62
N VAL A 273 -9.41 -2.88 -11.45
CA VAL A 273 -10.35 -3.27 -10.39
C VAL A 273 -9.89 -4.51 -9.66
N TYR A 274 -10.20 -4.56 -8.37
CA TYR A 274 -10.03 -5.73 -7.52
C TYR A 274 -11.36 -6.40 -7.23
N ASP A 275 -11.52 -7.64 -7.71
CA ASP A 275 -12.64 -8.50 -7.39
C ASP A 275 -12.37 -9.23 -6.05
N TYR A 276 -13.34 -9.20 -5.14
CA TYR A 276 -13.31 -9.85 -3.82
C TYR A 276 -13.04 -11.37 -3.90
N GLY A 277 -13.18 -11.99 -5.08
CA GLY A 277 -12.71 -13.33 -5.37
C GLY A 277 -11.18 -13.49 -5.51
N GLY A 278 -10.38 -12.48 -5.14
CA GLY A 278 -8.92 -12.52 -5.23
C GLY A 278 -8.41 -12.33 -6.65
N ARG A 279 -9.04 -11.44 -7.44
CA ARG A 279 -8.64 -11.23 -8.84
C ARG A 279 -8.43 -9.76 -9.13
N LEU A 280 -7.24 -9.43 -9.62
CA LEU A 280 -6.97 -8.13 -10.21
C LEU A 280 -7.30 -8.19 -11.70
N ARG A 281 -8.12 -7.24 -12.17
CA ARG A 281 -8.62 -7.19 -13.54
C ARG A 281 -8.46 -5.79 -14.12
N THR A 282 -8.22 -5.75 -15.42
CA THR A 282 -8.39 -4.54 -16.23
C THR A 282 -9.76 -4.59 -16.88
N ILE A 283 -10.44 -3.45 -16.95
CA ILE A 283 -11.74 -3.31 -17.62
C ILE A 283 -11.70 -2.07 -18.51
N GLY A 284 -11.98 -2.25 -19.80
CA GLY A 284 -12.14 -1.16 -20.75
C GLY A 284 -13.44 -0.41 -20.53
N THR A 285 -13.49 0.85 -20.97
CA THR A 285 -14.72 1.66 -21.02
C THR A 285 -15.82 1.02 -21.90
N ASP A 286 -15.45 0.10 -22.79
CA ASP A 286 -16.35 -0.74 -23.58
C ASP A 286 -16.86 -2.00 -22.84
N GLY A 287 -16.42 -2.21 -21.60
CA GLY A 287 -16.75 -3.36 -20.76
C GLY A 287 -15.87 -4.60 -20.99
N THR A 288 -14.90 -4.55 -21.91
CA THR A 288 -13.97 -5.68 -22.11
C THR A 288 -13.10 -5.87 -20.87
N ALA A 289 -12.97 -7.10 -20.38
CA ALA A 289 -12.24 -7.36 -19.14
C ALA A 289 -11.19 -8.45 -19.28
N ALA A 290 -10.01 -8.23 -18.68
CA ALA A 290 -8.93 -9.18 -18.64
C ALA A 290 -8.36 -9.32 -17.22
N GLN A 291 -8.20 -10.55 -16.75
CA GLN A 291 -7.54 -10.82 -15.48
C GLN A 291 -6.02 -10.68 -15.66
N VAL A 292 -5.40 -9.90 -14.78
CA VAL A 292 -3.95 -9.63 -14.83
C VAL A 292 -3.18 -10.28 -13.68
N MET A 293 -3.84 -10.51 -12.53
CA MET A 293 -3.22 -11.18 -11.38
C MET A 293 -4.27 -11.94 -10.55
N ARG A 294 -3.88 -13.08 -10.00
CA ARG A 294 -4.59 -13.79 -8.93
C ARG A 294 -3.95 -13.44 -7.60
N MET A 295 -4.77 -13.27 -6.58
CA MET A 295 -4.35 -13.02 -5.21
C MET A 295 -4.90 -14.12 -4.30
N PRO A 296 -4.22 -14.41 -3.17
CA PRO A 296 -4.78 -15.27 -2.14
C PRO A 296 -6.17 -14.81 -1.72
N GLU A 297 -7.02 -15.75 -1.31
CA GLU A 297 -8.33 -15.42 -0.77
C GLU A 297 -8.23 -14.45 0.41
N ARG A 298 -9.24 -13.57 0.54
CA ARG A 298 -9.33 -12.55 1.60
C ARG A 298 -8.21 -11.49 1.59
N THR A 299 -7.43 -11.40 0.52
CA THR A 299 -6.53 -10.25 0.29
C THR A 299 -7.37 -8.99 0.06
N GLY A 300 -6.90 -7.85 0.52
CA GLY A 300 -7.39 -6.53 0.11
C GLY A 300 -6.31 -5.78 -0.64
N ILE A 301 -6.69 -4.80 -1.46
CA ILE A 301 -5.77 -3.80 -2.00
C ILE A 301 -6.17 -2.48 -1.39
N THR A 302 -5.23 -1.85 -0.71
CA THR A 302 -5.46 -0.56 -0.05
C THR A 302 -5.08 0.60 -0.95
N ASP A 303 -4.11 0.38 -1.84
CA ASP A 303 -3.61 1.40 -2.74
C ASP A 303 -2.88 0.78 -3.95
N ALA A 304 -2.86 1.48 -5.07
CA ALA A 304 -2.10 1.14 -6.27
C ALA A 304 -1.49 2.42 -6.83
N ALA A 305 -0.19 2.41 -7.16
CA ALA A 305 0.49 3.60 -7.67
C ALA A 305 -0.16 4.06 -8.98
N GLY A 306 -0.99 5.11 -8.97
CA GLY A 306 -1.64 5.66 -10.16
C GLY A 306 -2.26 4.59 -11.08
N ALA A 307 -2.82 3.53 -10.47
CA ALA A 307 -3.24 2.27 -11.08
C ALA A 307 -2.22 1.52 -11.97
N LEU A 308 -1.00 1.45 -11.47
CA LEU A 308 0.17 0.67 -11.85
C LEU A 308 1.08 1.32 -12.90
N ILE A 309 2.37 1.23 -12.63
CA ILE A 309 3.44 1.95 -13.35
C ILE A 309 3.30 1.74 -14.87
N PRO A 310 3.53 2.79 -15.70
CA PRO A 310 3.60 2.64 -17.14
C PRO A 310 4.55 1.50 -17.53
N ASP A 311 4.15 0.68 -18.48
CA ASP A 311 4.92 -0.47 -18.97
C ASP A 311 5.13 -1.62 -17.98
N LEU A 312 4.40 -1.64 -16.85
CA LEU A 312 4.38 -2.79 -15.96
C LEU A 312 3.79 -4.02 -16.66
N VAL A 313 4.52 -5.13 -16.66
CA VAL A 313 4.10 -6.40 -17.26
C VAL A 313 3.81 -7.44 -16.18
N PHE A 314 2.78 -8.27 -16.41
CA PHE A 314 2.45 -9.41 -15.54
C PHE A 314 3.01 -10.70 -16.14
N ASP A 315 4.11 -11.20 -15.56
CA ASP A 315 4.84 -12.36 -16.05
C ASP A 315 4.38 -13.67 -15.38
N GLU A 316 4.28 -14.73 -16.18
CA GLU A 316 3.95 -16.10 -15.74
C GLU A 316 5.13 -16.82 -15.12
N THR A 317 6.38 -16.44 -15.45
CA THR A 317 7.57 -17.19 -15.00
C THR A 317 8.15 -16.73 -13.67
N THR A 318 7.66 -15.62 -13.14
CA THR A 318 8.16 -15.05 -11.89
C THR A 318 7.50 -15.76 -10.70
N ASP A 319 8.28 -16.48 -9.89
CA ASP A 319 7.82 -17.01 -8.60
C ASP A 319 7.58 -15.83 -7.63
N PRO A 320 6.40 -15.69 -7.02
CA PRO A 320 6.14 -14.61 -6.08
C PRO A 320 7.14 -14.59 -4.92
N ASP A 321 7.70 -13.42 -4.60
CA ASP A 321 8.61 -13.27 -3.46
C ASP A 321 7.85 -13.51 -2.15
N ARG A 322 8.35 -14.46 -1.36
CA ARG A 322 7.78 -14.87 -0.06
C ARG A 322 8.61 -14.33 1.11
N GLY A 323 9.36 -13.26 0.87
CA GLY A 323 10.27 -12.62 1.79
C GLY A 323 11.71 -13.15 1.69
N PRO A 324 12.69 -12.42 2.27
CA PRO A 324 14.12 -12.65 2.08
C PRO A 324 14.64 -13.99 2.64
N TRP A 325 13.83 -14.71 3.41
CA TRP A 325 14.19 -16.02 3.94
C TRP A 325 13.75 -17.11 2.95
N TRP A 326 14.59 -17.33 1.95
CA TRP A 326 14.40 -18.43 1.00
C TRP A 326 14.10 -19.75 1.72
N LEU A 327 13.27 -20.60 1.10
CA LEU A 327 12.94 -21.98 1.50
C LEU A 327 14.15 -22.82 1.97
N ARG A 328 15.36 -22.46 1.51
CA ARG A 328 16.63 -23.13 1.85
C ARG A 328 17.11 -22.88 3.28
N PHE A 329 16.64 -21.83 3.97
CA PHE A 329 17.02 -21.52 5.36
C PHE A 329 15.98 -21.96 6.38
N ARG A 330 14.72 -22.20 5.97
CA ARG A 330 13.66 -22.71 6.86
C ARG A 330 14.04 -24.07 7.44
N TRP A 331 14.55 -24.99 6.63
CA TRP A 331 14.96 -26.32 7.08
C TRP A 331 16.20 -26.32 7.99
N PRO A 332 17.28 -25.57 7.70
CA PRO A 332 18.39 -25.41 8.63
C PRO A 332 17.99 -24.78 9.96
N LEU A 333 17.14 -23.74 9.97
CA LEU A 333 16.67 -23.13 11.20
C LEU A 333 15.79 -24.07 12.00
N LEU A 334 14.81 -24.73 11.37
CA LEU A 334 14.01 -25.78 12.02
C LEU A 334 14.89 -26.90 12.54
N ALA A 335 15.89 -27.34 11.76
CA ALA A 335 16.83 -28.37 12.16
C ALA A 335 17.66 -27.93 13.37
N VAL A 336 18.15 -26.69 13.39
CA VAL A 336 18.89 -26.12 14.52
C VAL A 336 17.99 -26.00 15.75
N THR A 337 16.78 -25.47 15.62
CA THR A 337 15.82 -25.34 16.73
C THR A 337 15.43 -26.72 17.27
N LEU A 338 15.15 -27.70 16.40
CA LEU A 338 14.85 -29.08 16.76
C LEU A 338 16.04 -29.76 17.44
N LEU A 339 17.27 -29.57 16.93
CA LEU A 339 18.49 -30.06 17.57
C LEU A 339 18.66 -29.44 18.96
N THR A 340 18.41 -28.14 19.10
CA THR A 340 18.55 -27.43 20.37
C THR A 340 17.53 -27.95 21.39
N LEU A 341 16.29 -28.20 20.95
CA LEU A 341 15.23 -28.83 21.76
C LEU A 341 15.60 -30.27 22.15
N LEU A 342 16.09 -31.08 21.22
CA LEU A 342 16.54 -32.45 21.49
C LEU A 342 17.75 -32.51 22.43
N MET A 343 18.67 -31.54 22.36
CA MET A 343 19.83 -31.47 23.25
C MET A 343 19.45 -30.97 24.65
N THR A 344 18.45 -30.10 24.77
CA THR A 344 18.04 -29.50 26.06
C THR A 344 16.94 -30.28 26.79
N ALA A 345 16.11 -31.04 26.08
CA ALA A 345 15.04 -31.85 26.67
C ALA A 345 15.52 -32.88 27.72
N PRO A 346 16.62 -33.63 27.51
CA PRO A 346 17.11 -34.60 28.51
C PRO A 346 17.60 -33.91 29.79
N SER A 347 18.20 -32.73 29.69
CA SER A 347 18.66 -31.93 30.84
C SER A 347 17.51 -31.33 31.63
N ILE A 348 16.37 -31.02 30.99
CA ILE A 348 15.18 -30.49 31.67
C ILE A 348 14.40 -31.63 32.35
N VAL A 349 14.27 -32.79 31.68
CA VAL A 349 13.60 -33.98 32.22
C VAL A 349 14.36 -34.55 33.42
N SER A 350 15.71 -34.59 33.36
CA SER A 350 16.54 -35.05 34.47
C SER A 350 16.53 -34.10 35.68
N ARG A 351 16.38 -32.78 35.46
CA ARG A 351 16.19 -31.81 36.55
C ARG A 351 14.83 -31.96 37.24
N ARG A 352 13.74 -32.16 36.48
CA ARG A 352 12.40 -32.37 37.07
C ARG A 352 12.28 -33.66 37.88
N ARG A 353 13.00 -34.73 37.51
CA ARG A 353 13.05 -35.98 38.30
C ARG A 353 13.81 -35.84 39.63
N ARG A 354 14.71 -34.86 39.76
CA ARG A 354 15.49 -34.63 41.01
C ARG A 354 14.77 -33.72 42.00
N THR A 355 13.77 -32.96 41.57
CA THR A 355 12.96 -32.08 42.44
C THR A 355 11.67 -32.73 42.93
N ALA A 356 11.40 -33.98 42.53
CA ALA A 356 10.20 -34.75 42.92
C ALA A 356 10.51 -35.91 43.89
N VAL A 357 11.69 -35.89 44.53
CA VAL A 357 12.12 -36.83 45.58
C VAL A 357 12.22 -36.08 46.89
#